data_AF-A0A932L1M2-F1
#
_entry.id   AF-A0A932L1M2-F1
#
_cell.length_a   1.000
_cell.length_b   1.000
_cell.length_c   1.000
_cell.angle_alpha   90.00
_cell.angle_beta   90.00
_cell.angle_gamma   90.00
#
_symmetry.space_group_name_H-M   'P 1'
#
loop_
_entity.id
_entity.type
_entity.pdbx_description
1 polymer ?
#
loop_
_entity_poly.entity_id
_entity_poly.type
_entity_poly.pdbx_seq_one_letter_code
_entity_poly.pdbx_strand_id
1 'polypeptide(L)'
;MTGLSLTSYTPSVYAGPGALTAAAYPLAIDAATAALAFVAGPWQPTVTNTDMVVHIAAGVVPTASGVTAVAAQTVTLSAAHATLPRIDRVVLDRVTGAASAVAGTASASPAAPAVPSGKLPCCQMLVPAAAAAVLNTNGTDERSPWSLGLASGAYTVVGSAAALNAGNAAGNLPTVAAMHAMACALSI
;
A
#
# COMPACT_ATOMS: atom_id res chain seq x y z
N MET A 1 53.76 -14.63 36.81
CA MET A 1 52.57 -14.02 36.17
C MET A 1 51.87 -15.12 35.38
N THR A 2 50.93 -15.81 36.03
CA THR A 2 50.14 -16.88 35.39
C THR A 2 49.11 -16.22 34.47
N GLY A 3 49.25 -16.44 33.17
CA GLY A 3 48.40 -15.82 32.15
C GLY A 3 46.92 -16.13 32.37
N LEU A 4 46.08 -15.10 32.26
CA LEU A 4 44.64 -15.28 32.13
C LEU A 4 44.37 -16.08 30.86
N SER A 5 43.94 -17.33 31.01
CA SER A 5 43.35 -18.09 29.91
C SER A 5 41.97 -17.49 29.63
N LEU A 6 41.86 -16.68 28.58
CA LEU A 6 40.58 -16.29 28.03
C LEU A 6 39.98 -17.53 27.39
N THR A 7 39.11 -18.21 28.13
CA THR A 7 38.21 -19.19 27.51
C THR A 7 37.38 -18.42 26.50
N SER A 8 37.52 -18.74 25.23
CA SER A 8 36.72 -18.12 24.17
C SER A 8 35.25 -18.27 24.54
N TYR A 9 34.56 -17.14 24.66
CA TYR A 9 33.11 -17.12 24.79
C TYR A 9 32.55 -17.75 23.52
N THR A 10 32.20 -19.04 23.60
CA THR A 10 31.23 -19.61 22.67
C THR A 10 29.91 -18.95 23.03
N PRO A 11 29.34 -18.07 22.18
CA PRO A 11 28.00 -17.55 22.45
C PRO A 11 27.12 -18.76 22.68
N SER A 12 26.43 -18.77 23.82
CA SER A 12 25.47 -19.83 24.11
C SER A 12 24.43 -19.77 23.00
N VAL A 13 24.60 -20.63 22.00
CA VAL A 13 23.51 -21.02 21.12
C VAL A 13 22.42 -21.42 22.08
N TYR A 14 21.27 -20.77 21.96
CA TYR A 14 20.08 -21.03 22.76
C TYR A 14 19.78 -22.54 22.67
N ALA A 15 20.32 -23.37 23.57
CA ALA A 15 20.40 -24.83 23.42
C ALA A 15 19.10 -25.55 23.83
N GLY A 16 17.98 -24.83 23.75
CA GLY A 16 16.66 -25.40 23.94
C GLY A 16 16.18 -26.13 22.69
N PRO A 17 15.17 -27.01 22.81
CA PRO A 17 14.48 -27.54 21.64
C PRO A 17 13.99 -26.38 20.75
N GLY A 18 14.48 -26.31 19.51
CA GLY A 18 14.24 -25.19 18.58
C GLY A 18 15.49 -24.36 18.22
N ALA A 19 16.65 -24.65 18.83
CA ALA A 19 17.93 -24.04 18.46
C ALA A 19 18.30 -24.30 17.00
N LEU A 20 18.44 -23.25 16.19
CA LEU A 20 18.94 -23.37 14.83
C LEU A 20 20.46 -23.34 14.81
N THR A 21 21.05 -24.19 13.98
CA THR A 21 22.50 -24.17 13.72
C THR A 21 22.89 -22.91 12.96
N ALA A 22 24.18 -22.57 12.95
CA ALA A 22 24.69 -21.43 12.19
C ALA A 22 24.36 -21.49 10.69
N ALA A 23 24.20 -22.68 10.12
CA ALA A 23 23.81 -22.88 8.72
C ALA A 23 22.28 -22.83 8.51
N ALA A 24 21.49 -23.30 9.48
CA ALA A 24 20.02 -23.29 9.39
C ALA A 24 19.42 -21.90 9.71
N TYR A 25 20.10 -21.11 10.53
CA TYR A 25 19.67 -19.77 10.91
C TYR A 25 19.47 -18.81 9.72
N PRO A 26 20.43 -18.59 8.81
CA PRO A 26 20.23 -17.69 7.66
C PRO A 26 19.08 -18.15 6.75
N LEU A 27 18.95 -19.45 6.50
CA LEU A 27 17.83 -20.01 5.74
C LEU A 27 16.47 -19.77 6.41
N ALA A 28 16.41 -19.87 7.74
CA ALA A 28 15.19 -19.58 8.49
C ALA A 28 14.85 -18.08 8.49
N ILE A 29 15.86 -17.20 8.52
CA ILE A 29 15.68 -15.75 8.37
C ILE A 29 15.21 -15.40 6.95
N ASP A 30 15.76 -16.04 5.92
CA ASP A 30 15.32 -15.84 4.53
C ASP A 30 13.88 -16.33 4.33
N ALA A 31 13.54 -17.49 4.89
CA ALA A 31 12.17 -18.00 4.87
C ALA A 31 11.19 -17.10 5.65
N ALA A 32 11.59 -16.60 6.82
CA ALA A 32 10.78 -15.67 7.60
C ALA A 32 10.62 -14.32 6.89
N THR A 33 11.67 -13.81 6.24
CA THR A 33 11.63 -12.60 5.42
C THR A 33 10.73 -12.78 4.21
N ALA A 34 10.77 -13.94 3.55
CA ALA A 34 9.89 -14.27 2.44
C ALA A 34 8.41 -14.36 2.88
N ALA A 35 8.14 -14.98 4.04
CA ALA A 35 6.80 -15.01 4.64
C ALA A 35 6.32 -13.61 5.07
N LEU A 36 7.22 -12.75 5.57
CA LEU A 36 6.90 -11.38 5.91
C LEU A 36 6.62 -10.53 4.66
N ALA A 37 7.38 -10.71 3.58
CA ALA A 37 7.16 -10.01 2.32
C ALA A 37 5.76 -10.30 1.75
N PHE A 38 5.23 -11.50 1.97
CA PHE A 38 3.87 -11.88 1.60
C PHE A 38 2.78 -11.07 2.35
N VAL A 39 2.99 -10.73 3.63
CA VAL A 39 1.99 -10.05 4.47
C VAL A 39 2.19 -8.53 4.53
N ALA A 40 3.44 -8.07 4.66
CA ALA A 40 3.76 -6.70 5.04
C ALA A 40 4.32 -5.85 3.88
N GLY A 41 4.73 -6.46 2.77
CA GLY A 41 5.39 -5.78 1.66
C GLY A 41 4.85 -6.01 0.24
N PRO A 42 3.65 -6.58 -0.01
CA PRO A 42 3.24 -6.85 -1.38
C PRO A 42 3.16 -5.56 -2.21
N TRP A 43 3.48 -5.69 -3.50
CA TRP A 43 3.33 -4.64 -4.51
C TRP A 43 4.12 -3.36 -4.26
N GLN A 44 5.31 -3.46 -3.66
CA GLN A 44 6.17 -2.30 -3.46
C GLN A 44 6.44 -1.57 -4.80
N PRO A 45 6.07 -0.29 -4.90
CA PRO A 45 6.40 0.52 -6.07
C PRO A 45 7.84 1.01 -5.98
N THR A 46 8.56 0.93 -7.09
CA THR A 46 9.92 1.44 -7.27
C THR A 46 10.06 2.03 -8.67
N VAL A 47 10.98 2.96 -8.85
CA VAL A 47 11.36 3.49 -10.17
C VAL A 47 12.87 3.41 -10.34
N THR A 48 13.33 3.26 -11.58
CA THR A 48 14.75 3.18 -11.94
C THR A 48 15.41 4.53 -12.13
N ASN A 49 14.66 5.63 -12.03
CA ASN A 49 15.10 7.01 -12.26
C ASN A 49 15.57 7.31 -13.70
N THR A 50 15.36 6.39 -14.64
CA THR A 50 15.80 6.53 -16.04
C THR A 50 14.66 6.82 -17.00
N ASP A 51 13.43 6.43 -16.62
CA ASP A 51 12.28 6.40 -17.52
C ASP A 51 10.98 6.77 -16.80
N MET A 52 9.91 6.92 -17.58
CA MET A 52 8.53 7.10 -17.12
C MET A 52 7.89 5.76 -16.73
N VAL A 53 8.59 4.91 -15.97
CA VAL A 53 8.16 3.54 -15.64
C VAL A 53 8.18 3.30 -14.14
N VAL A 54 7.08 2.74 -13.63
CA VAL A 54 6.94 2.28 -12.25
C VAL A 54 6.99 0.76 -12.23
N HIS A 55 7.95 0.21 -11.49
CA HIS A 55 8.10 -1.21 -11.23
C HIS A 55 7.37 -1.56 -9.95
N ILE A 56 6.51 -2.57 -10.02
CA ILE A 56 5.70 -3.04 -8.91
C ILE A 56 6.18 -4.45 -8.59
N ALA A 57 6.63 -4.65 -7.35
CA ALA A 57 7.06 -5.96 -6.88
C ALA A 57 5.92 -6.99 -6.95
N ALA A 58 6.29 -8.28 -6.97
CA ALA A 58 5.32 -9.35 -6.84
C ALA A 58 4.53 -9.23 -5.51
N GLY A 59 3.33 -9.80 -5.48
CA GLY A 59 2.46 -9.73 -4.31
C GLY A 59 1.27 -10.66 -4.44
N VAL A 60 0.28 -10.51 -3.56
CA VAL A 60 -0.85 -11.44 -3.48
C VAL A 60 -2.18 -10.73 -3.29
N VAL A 61 -3.18 -11.07 -4.08
CA VAL A 61 -4.51 -10.47 -4.03
C VAL A 61 -5.44 -11.38 -3.23
N PRO A 62 -6.03 -10.91 -2.12
CA PRO A 62 -7.14 -11.63 -1.48
C PRO A 62 -8.40 -11.44 -2.32
N THR A 63 -8.91 -12.54 -2.85
CA THR A 63 -10.16 -12.65 -3.59
C THR A 63 -11.21 -13.37 -2.76
N ALA A 64 -12.47 -13.35 -3.18
CA ALA A 64 -13.54 -14.10 -2.51
C ALA A 64 -13.29 -15.62 -2.47
N SER A 65 -12.47 -16.14 -3.39
CA SER A 65 -12.12 -17.55 -3.53
C SER A 65 -10.78 -17.94 -2.89
N GLY A 66 -10.06 -16.99 -2.25
CA GLY A 66 -8.76 -17.23 -1.63
C GLY A 66 -7.69 -16.23 -2.07
N VAL A 67 -6.42 -16.60 -1.92
CA VAL A 67 -5.28 -15.72 -2.21
C VAL A 67 -4.67 -16.07 -3.57
N THR A 68 -4.58 -15.09 -4.47
CA THR A 68 -3.98 -15.25 -5.80
C THR A 68 -2.62 -14.58 -5.85
N ALA A 69 -1.58 -15.33 -6.22
CA ALA A 69 -0.25 -14.77 -6.43
C ALA A 69 -0.18 -13.97 -7.73
N VAL A 70 0.48 -12.82 -7.69
CA VAL A 70 0.66 -11.90 -8.80
C VAL A 70 2.14 -11.63 -8.97
N ALA A 71 2.65 -11.88 -10.18
CA ALA A 71 4.04 -11.62 -10.51
C ALA A 71 4.37 -10.11 -10.47
N ALA A 72 5.66 -9.79 -10.48
CA ALA A 72 6.10 -8.40 -10.62
C ALA A 72 5.60 -7.81 -11.94
N GLN A 73 5.24 -6.53 -11.93
CA GLN A 73 4.64 -5.83 -13.06
C GLN A 73 5.34 -4.50 -13.30
N THR A 74 5.20 -3.96 -14.50
CA THR A 74 5.65 -2.62 -14.85
C THR A 74 4.49 -1.81 -15.40
N VAL A 75 4.47 -0.53 -15.03
CA VAL A 75 3.45 0.43 -15.49
C VAL A 75 4.16 1.63 -16.07
N THR A 76 3.96 1.87 -17.36
CA THR A 76 4.46 3.07 -18.04
C THR A 76 3.47 4.21 -17.84
N LEU A 77 3.98 5.36 -17.39
CA LEU A 77 3.23 6.59 -17.29
C LEU A 77 3.19 7.28 -18.65
N SER A 78 2.13 8.05 -18.89
CA SER A 78 2.04 8.85 -20.11
C SER A 78 3.15 9.92 -20.17
N ALA A 79 3.46 10.44 -21.36
CA ALA A 79 4.45 11.50 -21.52
C ALA A 79 4.12 12.71 -20.63
N ALA A 80 5.12 13.35 -20.03
CA ALA A 80 4.91 14.53 -19.18
C ALA A 80 4.26 15.67 -19.97
N HIS A 81 3.44 16.48 -19.30
CA HIS A 81 2.90 17.68 -19.91
C HIS A 81 4.01 18.72 -20.08
N ALA A 82 3.97 19.50 -21.16
CA ALA A 82 5.07 20.39 -21.54
C ALA A 82 5.37 21.48 -20.50
N THR A 83 4.35 22.00 -19.81
CA THR A 83 4.48 23.21 -18.99
C THR A 83 3.92 23.12 -17.57
N LEU A 84 3.20 22.03 -17.24
CA LEU A 84 2.49 21.91 -15.96
C LEU A 84 2.75 20.52 -15.37
N PRO A 85 2.96 20.40 -14.05
CA PRO A 85 3.06 19.11 -13.40
C PRO A 85 1.68 18.43 -13.32
N ARG A 86 1.68 17.12 -13.09
CA ARG A 86 0.48 16.33 -12.78
C ARG A 86 0.80 15.22 -11.80
N ILE A 87 -0.22 14.65 -11.16
CA ILE A 87 -0.06 13.46 -10.32
C ILE A 87 -0.79 12.31 -11.00
N ASP A 88 -0.05 11.28 -11.38
CA ASP A 88 -0.62 10.03 -11.90
C ASP A 88 -0.80 9.06 -10.72
N ARG A 89 -1.85 8.22 -10.76
CA ARG A 89 -2.08 7.20 -9.72
C ARG A 89 -1.90 5.81 -10.30
N VAL A 90 -1.05 5.01 -9.67
CA VAL A 90 -0.90 3.59 -9.99
C VAL A 90 -1.86 2.80 -9.13
N VAL A 91 -2.67 1.95 -9.78
CA VAL A 91 -3.69 1.14 -9.13
C VAL A 91 -3.60 -0.32 -9.56
N LEU A 92 -3.98 -1.23 -8.67
CA LEU A 92 -4.15 -2.65 -8.99
C LEU A 92 -5.62 -3.00 -9.09
N ASP A 93 -5.96 -3.92 -9.99
CA ASP A 93 -7.27 -4.55 -10.01
C ASP A 93 -7.49 -5.43 -8.78
N ARG A 94 -8.62 -5.27 -8.09
CA ARG A 94 -8.89 -5.99 -6.84
C ARG A 94 -9.14 -7.49 -7.04
N VAL A 95 -9.43 -7.94 -8.26
CA VAL A 95 -9.74 -9.35 -8.54
C VAL A 95 -8.52 -10.05 -9.15
N THR A 96 -7.89 -9.39 -10.12
CA THR A 96 -6.80 -9.98 -10.90
C THR A 96 -5.41 -9.53 -10.45
N GLY A 97 -5.31 -8.41 -9.74
CA GLY A 97 -4.04 -7.78 -9.39
C GLY A 97 -3.32 -7.11 -10.55
N ALA A 98 -3.95 -6.97 -11.71
CA ALA A 98 -3.38 -6.28 -12.85
C ALA A 98 -3.15 -4.80 -12.51
N ALA A 99 -1.93 -4.31 -12.71
CA ALA A 99 -1.55 -2.93 -12.44
C ALA A 99 -1.84 -2.01 -13.64
N SER A 100 -2.22 -0.77 -13.36
CA SER A 100 -2.49 0.26 -14.36
C SER A 100 -2.25 1.66 -13.81
N ALA A 101 -2.01 2.63 -14.68
CA ALA A 101 -1.92 4.05 -14.31
C ALA A 101 -3.20 4.80 -14.69
N VAL A 102 -3.66 5.65 -13.79
CA VAL A 102 -4.69 6.65 -14.01
C VAL A 102 -4.00 8.00 -14.14
N ALA A 103 -4.01 8.55 -15.35
CA ALA A 103 -3.35 9.82 -15.62
C ALA A 103 -4.04 10.98 -14.89
N GLY A 104 -3.23 11.84 -14.27
CA GLY A 104 -3.68 13.08 -13.64
C GLY A 104 -4.04 14.16 -14.64
N THR A 105 -4.75 15.18 -14.15
CA THR A 105 -4.91 16.44 -14.88
C THR A 105 -3.73 17.36 -14.57
N ALA A 106 -3.11 17.93 -15.61
CA ALA A 106 -1.99 18.85 -15.43
C ALA A 106 -2.47 20.20 -14.86
N SER A 107 -1.81 20.67 -13.82
CA SER A 107 -2.17 21.88 -13.06
C SER A 107 -0.96 22.43 -12.33
N ALA A 108 -0.93 23.73 -12.05
CA ALA A 108 0.10 24.34 -11.19
C ALA A 108 0.06 23.80 -9.75
N SER A 109 -1.12 23.37 -9.29
CA SER A 109 -1.32 22.61 -8.06
C SER A 109 -2.06 21.33 -8.42
N PRO A 110 -1.33 20.25 -8.78
CA PRO A 110 -1.95 19.02 -9.22
C PRO A 110 -2.54 18.25 -8.04
N ALA A 111 -3.70 17.65 -8.26
CA ALA A 111 -4.35 16.75 -7.31
C ALA A 111 -4.35 15.33 -7.90
N ALA A 112 -4.16 14.33 -7.04
CA ALA A 112 -4.22 12.94 -7.45
C ALA A 112 -5.65 12.56 -7.90
N PRO A 113 -5.82 11.82 -9.01
CA PRO A 113 -7.11 11.27 -9.42
C PRO A 113 -7.78 10.47 -8.30
N ALA A 114 -9.11 10.41 -8.30
CA ALA A 114 -9.84 9.49 -7.42
C ALA A 114 -9.47 8.03 -7.74
N VAL A 115 -9.52 7.16 -6.74
CA VAL A 115 -9.33 5.72 -6.94
C VAL A 115 -10.55 5.16 -7.70
N PRO A 116 -10.37 4.54 -8.88
CA PRO A 116 -11.50 3.96 -9.60
C PRO A 116 -12.15 2.81 -8.81
N SER A 117 -13.45 2.59 -9.02
CA SER A 117 -14.17 1.48 -8.39
C SER A 117 -13.54 0.13 -8.74
N GLY A 118 -13.49 -0.79 -7.77
CA GLY A 118 -12.88 -2.11 -7.95
C GLY A 118 -11.35 -2.11 -8.01
N LYS A 119 -10.70 -0.98 -7.76
CA LYS A 119 -9.23 -0.87 -7.74
C LYS A 119 -8.68 -0.68 -6.33
N LEU A 120 -7.40 -0.99 -6.18
CA LEU A 120 -6.58 -0.78 -4.99
C LEU A 120 -5.52 0.28 -5.30
N PRO A 121 -5.38 1.35 -4.50
CA PRO A 121 -4.30 2.31 -4.69
C PRO A 121 -2.95 1.67 -4.34
N CYS A 122 -1.95 1.89 -5.19
CA CYS A 122 -0.57 1.47 -4.95
C CYS A 122 0.29 2.67 -4.56
N CYS A 123 0.40 3.65 -5.47
CA CYS A 123 1.11 4.88 -5.23
C CYS A 123 0.57 6.03 -6.08
N GLN A 124 0.86 7.25 -5.63
CA GLN A 124 0.82 8.44 -6.46
C GLN A 124 2.22 8.69 -7.01
N MET A 125 2.30 9.14 -8.25
CA MET A 125 3.54 9.58 -8.87
C MET A 125 3.38 11.02 -9.35
N LEU A 126 4.13 11.93 -8.73
CA LEU A 126 4.25 13.29 -9.23
C LEU A 126 5.09 13.29 -10.51
N VAL A 127 4.48 13.65 -11.64
CA VAL A 127 5.16 13.86 -12.91
C VAL A 127 5.42 15.35 -13.08
N PRO A 128 6.68 15.81 -12.98
CA PRO A 128 7.02 17.21 -13.22
C PRO A 128 6.76 17.61 -14.68
N ALA A 129 6.59 18.90 -14.93
CA ALA A 129 6.51 19.43 -16.29
C ALA A 129 7.78 19.07 -17.09
N ALA A 130 7.61 18.70 -18.36
CA ALA A 130 8.68 18.33 -19.29
C ALA A 130 9.62 17.21 -18.80
N ALA A 131 9.23 16.42 -17.80
CA ALA A 131 10.05 15.32 -17.29
C ALA A 131 10.17 14.19 -18.32
N ALA A 132 11.39 13.67 -18.47
CA ALA A 132 11.68 12.46 -19.24
C ALA A 132 11.79 11.20 -18.35
N ALA A 133 11.89 11.39 -17.04
CA ALA A 133 11.98 10.33 -16.05
C ALA A 133 11.29 10.74 -14.74
N VAL A 134 10.82 9.76 -13.99
CA VAL A 134 10.32 9.93 -12.61
C VAL A 134 11.31 9.33 -11.62
N LEU A 135 11.45 9.95 -10.45
CA LEU A 135 12.34 9.50 -9.39
C LEU A 135 11.57 8.84 -8.24
N ASN A 136 12.24 8.04 -7.41
CA ASN A 136 11.59 7.45 -6.23
C ASN A 136 11.06 8.53 -5.27
N THR A 137 11.69 9.70 -5.25
CA THR A 137 11.25 10.86 -4.45
C THR A 137 9.98 11.53 -5.00
N ASN A 138 9.59 11.27 -6.24
CA ASN A 138 8.31 11.70 -6.81
C ASN A 138 7.14 10.83 -6.36
N GLY A 139 7.43 9.62 -5.87
CA GLY A 139 6.44 8.64 -5.45
C GLY A 139 5.95 8.90 -4.03
N THR A 140 4.64 8.84 -3.84
CA THR A 140 4.01 8.71 -2.53
C THR A 140 3.35 7.34 -2.46
N ASP A 141 3.83 6.49 -1.55
CA ASP A 141 3.25 5.16 -1.32
C ASP A 141 1.88 5.30 -0.63
N GLU A 142 0.87 4.64 -1.18
CA GLU A 142 -0.49 4.63 -0.68
C GLU A 142 -0.97 3.26 -0.26
N ARG A 143 -0.07 2.26 -0.29
CA ARG A 143 -0.41 0.92 0.15
C ARG A 143 -0.87 0.99 1.59
N SER A 144 -2.13 0.66 1.79
CA SER A 144 -2.69 0.45 3.12
C SER A 144 -3.07 -1.02 3.24
N PRO A 145 -2.20 -1.84 3.87
CA PRO A 145 -2.45 -3.26 4.11
C PRO A 145 -3.77 -3.53 4.84
N TRP A 146 -4.31 -2.53 5.53
CA TRP A 146 -5.53 -2.61 6.34
C TRP A 146 -6.75 -1.92 5.69
N SER A 147 -6.58 -1.29 4.52
CA SER A 147 -7.64 -0.67 3.70
C SER A 147 -8.08 -1.55 2.53
N LEU A 148 -7.71 -2.84 2.56
CA LEU A 148 -8.14 -3.86 1.59
C LEU A 148 -9.64 -4.17 1.72
N GLY A 149 -10.53 -3.19 1.62
CA GLY A 149 -11.97 -3.39 1.44
C GLY A 149 -12.82 -2.51 2.34
N LEU A 150 -12.17 -1.78 3.25
CA LEU A 150 -12.80 -0.66 3.91
C LEU A 150 -12.72 0.47 2.91
N ALA A 151 -13.85 0.72 2.25
CA ALA A 151 -14.10 1.97 1.56
C ALA A 151 -13.62 3.15 2.43
N SER A 152 -13.50 4.31 1.83
CA SER A 152 -13.28 5.63 2.44
C SER A 152 -14.36 6.00 3.49
N GLY A 153 -14.60 5.15 4.49
CA GLY A 153 -15.69 5.16 5.45
C GLY A 153 -15.56 4.01 6.45
N ALA A 154 -15.40 4.37 7.73
CA ALA A 154 -15.67 3.58 8.92
C ALA A 154 -14.64 2.51 9.35
N TYR A 155 -13.49 2.95 9.87
CA TYR A 155 -13.03 2.41 11.15
C TYR A 155 -14.00 2.93 12.23
N THR A 156 -15.04 2.16 12.53
CA THR A 156 -15.94 2.47 13.66
C THR A 156 -15.19 2.17 14.96
N VAL A 157 -14.51 3.17 15.52
CA VAL A 157 -14.14 3.14 16.94
C VAL A 157 -15.44 3.22 17.72
N VAL A 158 -15.93 2.07 18.19
CA VAL A 158 -16.93 2.05 19.25
C VAL A 158 -16.20 2.52 20.52
N GLY A 159 -16.34 3.80 20.89
CA GLY A 159 -16.09 4.22 22.26
C GLY A 159 -15.17 5.41 22.57
N SER A 160 -14.93 6.38 21.68
CA SER A 160 -14.44 7.69 22.16
C SER A 160 -14.92 8.87 21.32
N ALA A 161 -15.51 9.84 22.02
CA ALA A 161 -16.21 11.00 21.49
C ALA A 161 -15.27 12.07 20.90
N ALA A 162 -14.60 11.74 19.79
CA ALA A 162 -13.95 12.73 18.94
C ALA A 162 -14.30 12.38 17.48
N ALA A 163 -15.29 13.08 16.93
CA ALA A 163 -15.80 12.86 15.58
C ALA A 163 -14.67 13.07 14.54
N LEU A 164 -14.14 11.97 14.01
CA LEU A 164 -13.35 11.98 12.79
C LEU A 164 -14.32 12.31 11.64
N ASN A 165 -14.34 13.58 11.23
CA ASN A 165 -15.09 14.03 10.05
C ASN A 165 -14.36 13.55 8.78
N ALA A 166 -14.45 12.25 8.49
CA ALA A 166 -14.07 11.67 7.20
C ALA A 166 -15.19 11.97 6.20
N GLY A 167 -15.19 13.19 5.65
CA GLY A 167 -16.12 13.62 4.61
C GLY A 167 -15.99 12.75 3.36
N ASN A 168 -16.82 11.72 3.25
CA ASN A 168 -16.94 10.91 2.05
C ASN A 168 -17.67 11.71 0.96
N ALA A 169 -16.89 12.33 0.08
CA ALA A 169 -17.37 13.02 -1.12
C ALA A 169 -17.69 12.01 -2.24
N ALA A 170 -18.77 11.23 -2.08
CA ALA A 170 -19.60 10.68 -3.17
C ALA A 170 -20.59 9.66 -2.61
N GLY A 171 -21.89 9.94 -2.77
CA GLY A 171 -22.92 8.89 -2.83
C GLY A 171 -23.73 8.66 -1.55
N ASN A 172 -24.81 9.43 -1.42
CA ASN A 172 -26.16 8.93 -1.16
C ASN A 172 -26.45 8.02 0.05
N LEU A 173 -25.67 8.07 1.12
CA LEU A 173 -26.16 7.59 2.42
C LEU A 173 -27.26 8.57 2.87
N PRO A 174 -28.50 8.13 3.11
CA PRO A 174 -29.52 9.02 3.66
C PRO A 174 -28.92 9.61 4.92
N THR A 175 -28.74 10.93 4.92
CA THR A 175 -28.30 11.65 6.11
C THR A 175 -29.20 11.18 7.25
N VAL A 176 -28.63 10.95 8.43
CA VAL A 176 -29.38 10.45 9.60
C VAL A 176 -30.58 11.36 9.95
N ALA A 177 -30.61 12.58 9.39
CA ALA A 177 -31.77 13.47 9.33
C ALA A 177 -33.03 12.84 8.69
N ALA A 178 -32.91 11.99 7.66
CA ALA A 178 -34.03 11.31 7.02
C ALA A 178 -34.66 10.21 7.90
N MET A 179 -33.87 9.53 8.74
CA MET A 179 -34.39 8.54 9.69
C MET A 179 -35.07 9.18 10.91
N HIS A 180 -34.65 10.39 11.32
CA HIS A 180 -35.29 11.12 12.41
C HIS A 180 -36.67 11.70 12.01
N ALA A 181 -36.84 12.08 10.74
CA ALA A 181 -38.13 12.54 10.22
C ALA A 181 -39.16 11.39 10.10
N MET A 182 -38.71 10.17 9.79
CA MET A 182 -39.58 9.00 9.63
C MET A 182 -40.04 8.40 10.98
N ALA A 183 -39.26 8.60 12.05
CA ALA A 183 -39.67 8.24 13.41
C ALA A 183 -40.73 9.19 14.00
N CYS A 184 -40.75 10.46 13.56
CA CYS A 184 -41.76 11.44 13.99
C CYS A 184 -43.12 11.25 13.27
N ALA A 185 -43.11 10.75 12.03
CA ALA A 185 -44.34 10.51 11.24
C ALA A 185 -45.12 9.24 11.63
N LEU A 186 -44.59 8.40 12.54
CA LEU A 186 -45.25 7.17 13.02
C LEU A 186 -45.81 7.31 14.46
N SER A 187 -45.90 8.54 14.99
CA SER A 187 -46.47 8.83 16.32
C SER A 187 -47.59 9.89 16.30
N ILE A 188 -48.40 9.88 15.25
CA ILE A 188 -49.75 10.46 15.19
C ILE A 188 -50.71 9.38 14.71
#